data_AF-V9G702-F1
#
_entry.id   AF-V9G702-F1
#
_cell.length_a   1.000
_cell.length_b   1.000
_cell.length_c   1.000
_cell.angle_alpha   90.00
_cell.angle_beta   90.00
_cell.angle_gamma   90.00
#
_symmetry.space_group_name_H-M   'P 1'
#
loop_
_entity.id
_entity.type
_entity.pdbx_description
1 polymer ?
#
loop_
_entity_poly.entity_id
_entity_poly.type
_entity_poly.pdbx_seq_one_letter_code
_entity_poly.pdbx_strand_id
1 'polypeptide(L)'
;MNIPISFINFGSYLKGTAPTPIQVGCTIFFLLLWLIWAGNESYRRCGKPTFLRFSTLYWLTALLLTFIGYMSEELLLGIPVMMIFLGPLYGLRIFLPELAYDHFAYVSLFIAYAMSMAGYLLGIFLRNYLPKQKAN
;
A
#
# COMPACT_ATOMS: atom_id res chain seq x y z
N MET A 1 -27.12 -16.27 -7.69
CA MET A 1 -26.64 -15.31 -6.66
C MET A 1 -25.28 -14.82 -7.10
N ASN A 2 -25.21 -13.67 -7.77
CA ASN A 2 -23.93 -13.03 -8.09
C ASN A 2 -23.46 -12.34 -6.82
N ILE A 3 -22.43 -12.87 -6.18
CA ILE A 3 -21.68 -12.11 -5.18
C ILE A 3 -21.08 -10.93 -5.95
N PRO A 4 -21.44 -9.68 -5.64
CA PRO A 4 -20.81 -8.57 -6.30
C PRO A 4 -19.38 -8.52 -5.76
N ILE A 5 -18.44 -9.06 -6.53
CA ILE A 5 -17.01 -8.76 -6.37
C ILE A 5 -16.82 -7.30 -6.82
N SER A 6 -17.46 -6.38 -6.10
CA SER A 6 -17.48 -4.93 -6.29
C SER A 6 -16.66 -4.24 -5.20
N PHE A 7 -16.00 -4.99 -4.33
CA PHE A 7 -15.10 -4.44 -3.32
C PHE A 7 -13.86 -3.81 -3.96
N ILE A 8 -13.47 -4.28 -5.14
CA ILE A 8 -12.42 -3.67 -5.97
C ILE A 8 -13.09 -3.28 -7.29
N ASN A 9 -13.78 -2.15 -7.31
CA ASN A 9 -14.47 -1.66 -8.50
C ASN A 9 -13.44 -1.20 -9.55
N PHE A 10 -12.86 -2.17 -10.28
CA PHE A 10 -11.89 -1.99 -11.37
C PHE A 10 -12.41 -1.10 -12.48
N GLY A 11 -13.72 -1.17 -12.73
CA GLY A 11 -14.39 -0.31 -13.68
C GLY A 11 -14.23 1.17 -13.30
N SER A 12 -14.22 1.51 -12.00
CA SER A 12 -14.04 2.89 -11.57
C SER A 12 -12.62 3.40 -11.82
N TYR A 13 -11.60 2.57 -11.57
CA TYR A 13 -10.21 2.92 -11.85
C TYR A 13 -9.99 3.14 -13.36
N LEU A 14 -10.46 2.21 -14.19
CA LEU A 14 -10.27 2.25 -15.65
C LEU A 14 -11.13 3.32 -16.34
N LYS A 15 -12.31 3.65 -15.78
CA LYS A 15 -13.20 4.72 -16.29
C LYS A 15 -12.92 6.08 -15.67
N GLY A 16 -11.92 6.15 -14.79
CA GLY A 16 -11.52 7.35 -14.09
C GLY A 16 -12.59 8.01 -13.22
N THR A 17 -13.51 7.23 -12.65
CA THR A 17 -14.60 7.77 -11.85
C THR A 17 -14.16 8.01 -10.41
N ALA A 18 -14.72 9.02 -9.73
CA ALA A 18 -14.37 9.30 -8.33
C ALA A 18 -14.53 8.04 -7.44
N PRO A 19 -13.63 7.80 -6.47
CA PRO A 19 -13.72 6.66 -5.57
C PRO A 19 -14.95 6.76 -4.67
N THR A 20 -15.57 5.62 -4.37
CA THR A 20 -16.69 5.56 -3.44
C THR A 20 -16.20 5.67 -1.98
N PRO A 21 -17.06 6.08 -1.03
CA PRO A 21 -16.69 6.13 0.39
C PRO A 21 -16.15 4.80 0.94
N ILE A 22 -16.67 3.66 0.44
CA ILE A 22 -16.18 2.33 0.81
C ILE A 22 -14.73 2.13 0.33
N GLN A 23 -14.40 2.55 -0.89
CA GLN A 23 -13.04 2.46 -1.42
C GLN A 23 -12.06 3.32 -0.62
N VAL A 24 -12.47 4.53 -0.22
CA VAL A 24 -11.69 5.39 0.68
C VAL A 24 -11.45 4.70 2.02
N GLY A 25 -12.50 4.13 2.63
CA GLY A 25 -12.40 3.36 3.86
C GLY A 25 -11.45 2.16 3.76
N CYS A 26 -11.55 1.39 2.67
CA CYS A 26 -10.65 0.26 2.39
C CYS A 26 -9.19 0.70 2.28
N THR A 27 -8.92 1.82 1.61
CA THR A 27 -7.56 2.38 1.50
C THR A 27 -7.00 2.82 2.84
N ILE A 28 -7.79 3.53 3.64
CA ILE A 28 -7.38 3.93 5.00
C ILE A 28 -7.07 2.68 5.84
N PHE A 29 -7.98 1.69 5.83
CA PHE A 29 -7.79 0.44 6.54
C PHE A 29 -6.53 -0.30 6.09
N PHE A 30 -6.29 -0.39 4.78
CA PHE A 30 -5.10 -1.02 4.21
C PHE A 30 -3.80 -0.32 4.65
N LEU A 31 -3.75 1.01 4.61
CA LEU A 31 -2.57 1.78 5.05
C LEU A 31 -2.33 1.62 6.56
N LEU A 32 -3.40 1.59 7.36
CA LEU A 32 -3.30 1.33 8.80
C LEU A 32 -2.78 -0.09 9.09
N LEU A 33 -3.22 -1.11 8.34
CA LEU A 33 -2.70 -2.47 8.49
C LEU A 33 -1.20 -2.53 8.20
N TRP A 34 -0.74 -1.88 7.13
CA TRP A 34 0.70 -1.80 6.81
C TRP A 34 1.50 -1.11 7.92
N LEU A 35 1.00 0.01 8.43
CA LEU A 35 1.62 0.74 9.53
C LEU A 35 1.70 -0.10 10.82
N ILE A 36 0.58 -0.73 11.22
CA ILE A 36 0.50 -1.56 12.44
C ILE A 36 1.39 -2.79 12.31
N TRP A 37 1.40 -3.45 11.15
CA TRP A 37 2.23 -4.63 10.93
C TRP A 37 3.72 -4.27 11.00
N ALA A 38 4.13 -3.19 10.34
CA ALA A 38 5.49 -2.68 10.40
C ALA A 38 5.93 -2.34 11.83
N GLY A 39 5.06 -1.64 12.58
CA GLY A 39 5.32 -1.27 13.97
C GLY A 39 5.38 -2.46 14.91
N ASN A 40 4.47 -3.42 14.78
CA ASN A 40 4.46 -4.60 15.61
C ASN A 40 5.68 -5.51 15.34
N GLU A 41 6.07 -5.65 14.06
CA GLU A 41 7.23 -6.45 13.70
C GLU A 41 8.53 -5.83 14.22
N SER A 42 8.73 -4.53 13.97
CA SER A 42 9.89 -3.79 14.47
C SER A 42 9.94 -3.76 16.00
N TYR A 43 8.81 -3.57 16.68
CA TYR A 43 8.76 -3.66 18.14
C TYR A 43 9.15 -5.05 18.66
N ARG A 44 8.64 -6.13 18.05
CA ARG A 44 8.90 -7.52 18.50
C ARG A 44 10.29 -8.02 18.14
N ARG A 45 10.85 -7.59 17.01
CA ARG A 45 12.07 -8.13 16.38
C ARG A 45 13.11 -7.03 16.09
N CYS A 46 13.14 -5.95 16.86
CA CYS A 46 14.05 -4.83 16.55
C CYS A 46 15.51 -5.29 16.47
N GLY A 47 16.20 -4.78 15.45
CA GLY A 47 17.49 -5.26 14.97
C GLY A 47 17.41 -6.20 13.76
N LYS A 48 16.24 -6.79 13.45
CA LYS A 48 16.03 -7.58 12.22
C LYS A 48 15.12 -6.82 11.25
N PRO A 49 15.64 -6.24 10.15
CA PRO A 49 14.83 -5.47 9.20
C PRO A 49 14.05 -6.39 8.24
N THR A 50 13.50 -7.51 8.72
CA THR A 50 12.88 -8.51 7.84
C THR A 50 11.62 -7.96 7.17
N PHE A 51 10.75 -7.29 7.94
CA PHE A 51 9.58 -6.62 7.37
C PHE A 51 9.98 -5.50 6.41
N LEU A 52 10.98 -4.68 6.76
CA LEU A 52 11.40 -3.57 5.91
C LEU A 52 11.98 -4.05 4.59
N ARG A 53 12.77 -5.14 4.59
CA ARG A 53 13.27 -5.79 3.37
C ARG A 53 12.12 -6.32 2.53
N PHE A 54 11.16 -7.02 3.14
CA PHE A 54 9.96 -7.50 2.45
C PHE A 54 9.15 -6.35 1.84
N SER A 55 8.83 -5.32 2.62
CA SER A 55 8.12 -4.12 2.19
C SER A 55 8.83 -3.45 1.03
N THR A 56 10.14 -3.24 1.13
CA THR A 56 10.94 -2.62 0.07
C THR A 56 10.89 -3.44 -1.21
N LEU A 57 11.08 -4.76 -1.15
CA LEU A 57 10.99 -5.62 -2.33
C LEU A 57 9.58 -5.65 -2.93
N TYR A 58 8.56 -5.71 -2.08
CA TYR A 58 7.16 -5.71 -2.48
C TYR A 58 6.79 -4.43 -3.25
N TRP A 59 7.09 -3.27 -2.67
CA TRP A 59 6.79 -1.97 -3.28
C TRP A 59 7.71 -1.65 -4.47
N LEU A 60 8.97 -2.09 -4.45
CA LEU A 60 9.87 -1.97 -5.61
C LEU A 60 9.38 -2.82 -6.78
N THR A 61 8.89 -4.04 -6.53
CA THR A 61 8.29 -4.88 -7.58
C THR A 61 7.07 -4.20 -8.18
N ALA A 62 6.21 -3.62 -7.34
CA ALA A 62 5.06 -2.84 -7.78
C ALA A 62 5.47 -1.65 -8.67
N LEU A 63 6.51 -0.93 -8.26
CA LEU A 63 7.04 0.22 -8.98
C LEU A 63 7.59 -0.18 -10.34
N LEU A 64 8.42 -1.24 -10.39
CA LEU A 64 9.01 -1.74 -11.63
C LEU A 64 7.94 -2.26 -12.59
N LEU A 65 6.94 -2.99 -12.10
CA LEU A 65 5.86 -3.49 -12.95
C LEU A 65 4.96 -2.35 -13.45
N THR A 66 4.70 -1.32 -12.62
CA THR A 66 4.02 -0.09 -13.07
C THR A 66 4.80 0.58 -14.21
N PHE A 67 6.11 0.72 -14.02
CA PHE A 67 6.99 1.33 -15.02
C PHE A 67 7.06 0.53 -16.32
N ILE A 68 7.21 -0.79 -16.24
CA ILE A 68 7.22 -1.67 -17.42
C ILE A 68 5.87 -1.60 -18.13
N GLY A 69 4.75 -1.70 -17.41
CA GLY A 69 3.41 -1.61 -18.00
C GLY A 69 3.15 -0.27 -18.68
N TYR A 70 3.74 0.82 -18.18
CA TYR A 70 3.71 2.12 -18.84
C TYR A 70 4.53 2.12 -20.14
N MET A 71 5.76 1.59 -20.11
CA MET A 71 6.67 1.61 -21.27
C MET A 71 6.27 0.66 -22.39
N SER A 72 5.64 -0.48 -22.07
CA SER A 72 5.28 -1.48 -23.06
C SER A 72 3.88 -1.29 -23.65
N GLU A 73 3.08 -0.36 -23.12
CA GLU A 73 1.65 -0.20 -23.44
C GLU A 73 0.82 -1.50 -23.28
N GLU A 74 1.37 -2.50 -22.59
CA GLU A 74 0.79 -3.84 -22.45
C GLU A 74 -0.21 -3.87 -21.30
N LEU A 75 -1.50 -3.80 -21.63
CA LEU A 75 -2.60 -3.84 -20.67
C LEU A 75 -2.53 -5.07 -19.75
N LEU A 76 -2.06 -6.21 -20.26
CA LEU A 76 -1.96 -7.49 -19.54
C LEU A 76 -0.99 -7.44 -18.35
N LEU A 77 0.08 -6.65 -18.44
CA LEU A 77 1.03 -6.45 -17.33
C LEU A 77 0.50 -5.44 -16.31
N GLY A 78 -0.35 -4.50 -16.73
CA GLY A 78 -1.00 -3.53 -15.85
C GLY A 78 -2.03 -4.16 -14.91
N ILE A 79 -2.74 -5.22 -15.33
CA ILE A 79 -3.81 -5.82 -14.52
C ILE A 79 -3.31 -6.35 -13.17
N PRO A 80 -2.26 -7.19 -13.08
CA PRO A 80 -1.74 -7.66 -11.79
C PRO A 80 -1.28 -6.52 -10.89
N VAL A 81 -0.68 -5.48 -11.47
CA VAL A 81 -0.20 -4.30 -10.75
C VAL A 81 -1.36 -3.55 -10.11
N MET A 82 -2.41 -3.34 -10.90
CA MET A 82 -3.63 -2.68 -10.45
C MET A 82 -4.39 -3.52 -9.42
N MET A 83 -4.37 -4.85 -9.54
CA MET A 83 -5.05 -5.75 -8.60
C MET A 83 -4.36 -5.88 -7.26
N ILE A 84 -3.05 -6.12 -7.29
CA ILE A 84 -2.33 -6.53 -6.10
C ILE A 84 -1.85 -5.30 -5.31
N PHE A 85 -1.49 -4.22 -6.00
CA PHE A 85 -0.79 -3.10 -5.38
C PHE A 85 -1.62 -1.81 -5.36
N LEU A 86 -2.16 -1.38 -6.51
CA LEU A 86 -2.78 -0.06 -6.63
C LEU A 86 -4.28 -0.05 -6.28
N GLY A 87 -4.98 -1.17 -6.44
CA GLY A 87 -6.41 -1.31 -6.14
C GLY A 87 -6.74 -0.95 -4.69
N PRO A 88 -6.03 -1.51 -3.69
CA PRO A 88 -6.18 -1.12 -2.29
C PRO A 88 -5.87 0.36 -2.01
N LEU A 89 -5.15 1.04 -2.91
CA LEU A 89 -4.75 2.44 -2.76
C LEU A 89 -5.66 3.42 -3.51
N TYR A 90 -6.65 2.93 -4.25
CA TYR A 90 -7.50 3.77 -5.11
C TYR A 90 -8.24 4.89 -4.36
N GLY A 91 -8.59 4.64 -3.10
CA GLY A 91 -9.22 5.65 -2.24
C GLY A 91 -8.41 6.93 -2.10
N LEU A 92 -7.08 6.90 -2.29
CA LEU A 92 -6.24 8.09 -2.29
C LEU A 92 -6.61 9.09 -3.41
N ARG A 93 -7.30 8.65 -4.46
CA ARG A 93 -7.72 9.51 -5.58
C ARG A 93 -8.61 10.66 -5.13
N ILE A 94 -9.33 10.51 -4.02
CA ILE A 94 -10.16 11.59 -3.45
C ILE A 94 -9.31 12.77 -2.93
N PHE A 95 -8.10 12.48 -2.45
CA PHE A 95 -7.16 13.47 -1.93
C PHE A 95 -6.20 14.00 -3.01
N LEU A 96 -6.08 13.28 -4.11
CA LEU A 96 -5.18 13.56 -5.23
C LEU A 96 -5.95 13.60 -6.57
N PRO A 97 -7.02 14.39 -6.71
CA PRO A 97 -7.92 14.31 -7.87
C PRO A 97 -7.26 14.77 -9.17
N GLU A 98 -6.35 15.76 -9.08
CA GLU A 98 -5.72 16.38 -10.25
C GLU A 98 -4.50 15.63 -10.78
N LEU A 99 -4.02 14.60 -10.06
CA LEU A 99 -2.90 13.80 -10.55
C LEU A 99 -3.32 12.96 -11.75
N ALA A 100 -2.53 12.98 -12.82
CA ALA A 100 -2.66 12.04 -13.93
C ALA A 100 -2.55 10.59 -13.42
N TYR A 101 -3.18 9.62 -14.09
CA TYR A 101 -3.30 8.23 -13.58
C TYR A 101 -1.96 7.53 -13.38
N ASP A 102 -1.03 7.76 -14.28
CA ASP A 102 0.36 7.32 -14.21
C ASP A 102 1.05 7.90 -12.96
N HIS A 103 0.98 9.22 -12.75
CA HIS A 103 1.56 9.89 -11.60
C HIS A 103 0.90 9.45 -10.29
N PHE A 104 -0.42 9.24 -10.30
CA PHE A 104 -1.18 8.74 -9.16
C PHE A 104 -0.71 7.35 -8.74
N ALA A 105 -0.44 6.45 -9.69
CA ALA A 105 0.09 5.13 -9.41
C ALA A 105 1.41 5.24 -8.64
N TYR A 106 2.37 6.02 -9.14
CA TYR A 106 3.66 6.21 -8.47
C TYR A 106 3.53 6.83 -7.08
N VAL A 107 2.77 7.91 -6.95
CA VAL A 107 2.59 8.62 -5.68
C VAL A 107 1.91 7.73 -4.63
N SER A 108 0.93 6.93 -5.02
CA SER A 108 0.25 6.02 -4.11
C SER A 108 1.18 4.92 -3.56
N LEU A 109 2.06 4.35 -4.40
CA LEU A 109 3.09 3.40 -3.97
C LEU A 109 4.06 4.04 -2.96
N PHE A 110 4.48 5.28 -3.20
CA PHE A 110 5.33 6.01 -2.26
C PHE A 110 4.64 6.28 -0.92
N ILE A 111 3.35 6.65 -0.94
CA ILE A 111 2.56 6.82 0.30
C ILE A 111 2.50 5.52 1.10
N ALA A 112 2.22 4.39 0.43
CA ALA A 112 2.14 3.10 1.11
C ALA A 112 3.50 2.65 1.68
N TYR A 113 4.59 2.91 0.97
CA TYR A 113 5.95 2.68 1.46
C TYR A 113 6.28 3.60 2.65
N ALA A 114 5.93 4.88 2.58
CA ALA A 114 6.13 5.83 3.67
C ALA A 114 5.38 5.40 4.95
N MET A 115 4.16 4.89 4.82
CA MET A 115 3.41 4.32 5.94
C MET A 115 4.09 3.09 6.55
N SER A 116 4.70 2.24 5.70
CA SER A 116 5.51 1.10 6.16
C SER A 116 6.73 1.56 6.95
N MET A 117 7.42 2.59 6.47
CA MET A 117 8.59 3.18 7.14
C MET A 117 8.19 3.86 8.46
N ALA A 118 7.10 4.63 8.46
CA ALA A 118 6.58 5.28 9.65
C ALA A 118 6.23 4.26 10.74
N GLY A 119 5.55 3.17 10.37
CA GLY A 119 5.28 2.08 11.30
C GLY A 119 6.57 1.44 11.84
N TYR A 120 7.54 1.16 10.98
CA TYR A 120 8.85 0.61 11.39
C TYR A 120 9.58 1.52 12.41
N LEU A 121 9.64 2.82 12.13
CA LEU A 121 10.25 3.81 13.03
C LEU A 121 9.50 3.90 14.36
N LEU A 122 8.16 3.90 14.31
CA LEU A 122 7.32 3.92 15.50
C LEU A 122 7.57 2.70 16.39
N GLY A 123 7.70 1.50 15.82
CA GLY A 123 7.98 0.30 16.61
C GLY A 123 9.39 0.26 17.23
N ILE A 124 10.40 0.81 16.54
CA ILE A 124 11.73 1.03 17.13
C ILE A 124 11.64 2.01 18.30
N PHE A 125 11.01 3.15 18.08
CA PHE A 125 10.81 4.18 19.09
C PHE A 125 10.12 3.56 20.32
N LEU A 126 8.95 2.95 20.14
CA LEU A 126 8.21 2.32 21.24
C LEU A 126 9.03 1.29 22.01
N ARG A 127 9.87 0.49 21.35
CA ARG A 127 10.74 -0.49 22.04
C ARG A 127 11.78 0.18 22.93
N ASN A 128 12.32 1.33 22.50
CA ASN A 128 13.34 2.05 23.27
C ASN A 128 12.75 2.69 24.53
N TYR A 129 11.48 3.14 24.50
CA TYR A 129 10.79 3.74 25.65
C TYR A 129 10.03 2.74 26.52
N LEU A 130 9.52 1.66 25.93
CA LEU A 130 8.81 0.58 26.61
C LEU A 130 9.56 -0.74 26.36
N PRO A 131 10.74 -0.93 26.98
CA PRO A 131 11.49 -2.16 26.79
C PRO A 131 10.63 -3.34 27.25
N LYS A 132 10.54 -4.37 26.41
CA LYS A 132 9.89 -5.62 26.80
C LYS A 132 10.49 -6.10 28.12
N GLN A 133 9.67 -6.17 29.16
CA GLN A 133 10.00 -6.96 30.33
C GLN A 133 10.30 -8.37 29.84
N LYS A 134 11.48 -8.90 30.18
CA LYS A 134 11.77 -10.31 29.94
C LYS A 134 10.74 -11.10 30.73
N ALA A 135 9.80 -11.75 30.04
CA ALA A 135 8.98 -12.77 30.67
C ALA A 135 9.95 -13.88 31.10
N ASN A 136 10.16 -13.99 32.41
CA ASN A 136 10.95 -15.05 33.03
C ASN A 136 10.24 -16.39 32.88
#